data_AF-A0A957SV49-F1
#
_entry.id   AF-A0A957SV49-F1
#
_cell.length_a   1.000
_cell.length_b   1.000
_cell.length_c   1.000
_cell.angle_alpha   90.00
_cell.angle_beta   90.00
_cell.angle_gamma   90.00
#
_symmetry.space_group_name_H-M   'P 1'
#
loop_
_entity.id
_entity.type
_entity.pdbx_description
1 polymer ?
#
loop_
_entity_poly.entity_id
_entity_poly.type
_entity_poly.pdbx_seq_one_letter_code
_entity_poly.pdbx_strand_id
1 'polypeptide(L)'
;MLVPNLSRPTSMSLRTGFGIVIPSVGIVLLIVFSIPGRLGKIISLSTVMSIFALSLAGLWASGQTLSIMINGLIPISDAVSYYTDALRISYGMSISDFTAMRPLFASFLSFLLFITGRNLITALAIVTAIAGLASFLSSKEIQRTHGPVAAVFFLILMFLYFRHHSGTTMTESFGLPVSLLGLGLIWGGVRKEKQWEVLTGIALIALALNIRPGAMFVLPALLIWG
;
A
#
# COMPACT_ATOMS: atom_id res chain seq x y z
N MET A 1 -23.03 31.38 6.27
CA MET A 1 -23.09 30.25 5.34
C MET A 1 -21.79 29.48 5.47
N LEU A 2 -21.74 28.44 6.30
CA LEU A 2 -20.53 27.62 6.48
C LEU A 2 -20.39 26.72 5.25
N VAL A 3 -19.29 26.85 4.51
CA VAL A 3 -18.96 25.92 3.41
C VAL A 3 -18.94 24.51 4.00
N PRO A 4 -19.78 23.57 3.52
CA PRO A 4 -19.79 22.21 4.05
C PRO A 4 -18.41 21.58 3.83
N ASN A 5 -17.87 20.95 4.87
CA ASN A 5 -16.58 20.28 4.83
C ASN A 5 -16.68 19.01 3.96
N LEU A 6 -16.58 19.17 2.64
CA LEU A 6 -16.71 18.13 1.62
C LEU A 6 -15.65 17.02 1.74
N SER A 7 -14.58 17.24 2.52
CA SER A 7 -13.49 16.27 2.69
C SER A 7 -13.96 14.97 3.36
N ARG A 8 -14.85 15.06 4.36
CA ARG A 8 -15.35 13.90 5.12
C ARG A 8 -16.26 12.96 4.31
N PRO A 9 -17.31 13.43 3.61
CA PRO A 9 -18.12 12.54 2.78
C PRO A 9 -17.31 11.95 1.62
N THR A 10 -16.36 12.71 1.06
CA THR A 10 -15.48 12.22 -0.02
C THR A 10 -14.54 11.12 0.47
N SER A 11 -13.91 11.29 1.63
CA SER A 11 -12.99 10.29 2.20
C SER A 11 -13.71 9.00 2.58
N MET A 12 -14.90 9.09 3.17
CA MET A 12 -15.75 7.92 3.47
C MET A 12 -16.21 7.18 2.21
N SER A 13 -16.57 7.95 1.17
CA SER A 13 -16.94 7.41 -0.14
C SER A 13 -15.76 6.70 -0.81
N LEU A 14 -14.53 7.19 -0.69
CA LEU A 14 -13.34 6.52 -1.21
C LEU A 14 -12.99 5.24 -0.44
N ARG A 15 -13.19 5.24 0.90
CA ARG A 15 -12.94 4.07 1.75
C ARG A 15 -13.88 2.91 1.43
N THR A 16 -15.19 3.19 1.29
CA THR A 16 -16.21 2.13 1.22
C THR A 16 -17.05 2.13 -0.06
N GLY A 17 -17.17 3.26 -0.74
CA GLY A 17 -17.95 3.38 -1.97
C GLY A 17 -17.32 2.57 -3.11
N PHE A 18 -18.18 1.91 -3.89
CA PHE A 18 -17.78 1.19 -5.09
C PHE A 18 -18.38 1.81 -6.37
N GLY A 19 -19.68 2.13 -6.34
CA GLY A 19 -20.48 2.58 -7.49
C GLY A 19 -19.87 3.70 -8.34
N ILE A 20 -20.29 4.96 -8.16
CA ILE A 20 -19.80 6.07 -9.01
C ILE A 20 -18.38 6.51 -8.66
N VAL A 21 -17.96 6.26 -7.41
CA VAL A 21 -16.68 6.74 -6.87
C VAL A 21 -15.49 6.14 -7.62
N ILE A 22 -15.50 4.83 -7.88
CA ILE A 22 -14.35 4.15 -8.50
C ILE A 22 -14.19 4.53 -9.98
N PRO A 23 -15.24 4.56 -10.82
CA PRO A 23 -15.17 5.13 -12.16
C PRO A 23 -14.69 6.58 -12.16
N SER A 24 -15.18 7.44 -11.24
CA SER A 24 -14.71 8.83 -11.14
C SER A 24 -13.22 8.92 -10.82
N VAL A 25 -12.74 8.11 -9.86
CA VAL A 25 -11.30 8.00 -9.56
C VAL A 25 -10.52 7.53 -10.77
N GLY A 26 -11.04 6.55 -11.52
CA GLY A 26 -10.41 6.06 -12.74
C GLY A 26 -10.29 7.12 -13.82
N ILE A 27 -11.34 7.92 -14.05
CA ILE A 27 -11.31 9.04 -15.00
C ILE A 27 -10.27 10.08 -14.58
N VAL A 28 -10.25 10.47 -13.30
CA VAL A 28 -9.26 11.43 -12.77
C VAL A 28 -7.84 10.90 -12.96
N LEU A 29 -7.60 9.63 -12.62
CA LEU A 29 -6.30 9.00 -12.81
C LEU A 29 -5.92 8.91 -14.28
N LEU A 30 -6.84 8.58 -15.20
CA LEU A 30 -6.59 8.54 -16.64
C LEU A 30 -6.17 9.90 -17.19
N ILE A 31 -6.89 10.97 -16.82
CA ILE A 31 -6.55 12.33 -17.22
C ILE A 31 -5.13 12.65 -16.74
N VAL A 32 -4.87 12.47 -15.45
CA VAL A 32 -3.60 12.88 -14.85
C VAL A 32 -2.42 12.02 -15.33
N PHE A 33 -2.62 10.72 -15.55
CA PHE A 33 -1.58 9.85 -16.12
C PHE A 33 -1.28 10.18 -17.59
N SER A 34 -2.23 10.75 -18.32
CA SER A 34 -2.04 11.12 -19.73
C SER A 34 -1.26 12.43 -19.91
N ILE A 35 -1.05 13.22 -18.84
CA ILE A 35 -0.27 14.47 -18.90
C ILE A 35 1.22 14.14 -19.08
N PRO A 36 1.88 14.60 -20.16
CA PRO A 36 3.30 14.34 -20.38
C PRO A 36 4.21 15.21 -19.50
N GLY A 37 5.50 14.87 -19.46
CA GLY A 37 6.54 15.68 -18.84
C GLY A 37 6.68 15.54 -17.32
N ARG A 38 7.48 16.44 -16.71
CA ARG A 38 7.77 16.42 -15.26
C ARG A 38 6.55 16.84 -14.43
N LEU A 39 5.80 17.84 -14.91
CA LEU A 39 4.58 18.30 -14.23
C LEU A 39 3.54 17.18 -14.16
N GLY A 40 3.29 16.46 -15.25
CA GLY A 40 2.38 15.30 -15.24
C GLY A 40 2.80 14.23 -14.24
N LYS A 41 4.11 13.98 -14.06
CA LYS A 41 4.62 13.06 -13.02
C LYS A 41 4.31 13.54 -11.60
N ILE A 42 4.50 14.82 -11.32
CA ILE A 42 4.22 15.40 -10.00
C ILE A 42 2.71 15.37 -9.73
N ILE A 43 1.88 15.79 -10.69
CA ILE A 43 0.42 15.80 -10.55
C ILE A 43 -0.10 14.36 -10.36
N SER A 44 0.40 13.39 -11.13
CA SER A 44 0.02 11.97 -10.96
C SER A 44 0.46 11.43 -9.61
N LEU A 45 1.68 11.69 -9.16
CA LEU A 45 2.12 11.27 -7.83
C LEU A 45 1.24 11.88 -6.75
N SER A 46 1.05 13.21 -6.75
CA SER A 46 0.21 13.90 -5.76
C SER A 46 -1.21 13.36 -5.75
N THR A 47 -1.80 13.11 -6.93
CA THR A 47 -3.16 12.54 -7.04
C THR A 47 -3.23 11.15 -6.42
N VAL A 48 -2.27 10.26 -6.72
CA VAL A 48 -2.23 8.92 -6.13
C VAL A 48 -2.05 8.99 -4.62
N MET A 49 -1.14 9.83 -4.14
CA MET A 49 -0.93 10.03 -2.70
C MET A 49 -2.19 10.55 -2.02
N SER A 50 -2.90 11.50 -2.63
CA SER A 50 -4.17 12.02 -2.12
C SER A 50 -5.26 10.95 -2.07
N ILE A 51 -5.38 10.08 -3.07
CA ILE A 51 -6.37 8.99 -3.08
C ILE A 51 -6.11 8.01 -1.93
N PHE A 52 -4.86 7.59 -1.75
CA PHE A 52 -4.48 6.69 -0.64
C PHE A 52 -4.70 7.36 0.72
N ALA A 53 -4.27 8.61 0.88
CA ALA A 53 -4.45 9.39 2.11
C ALA A 53 -5.94 9.61 2.43
N LEU A 54 -6.77 9.94 1.43
CA LEU A 54 -8.22 10.11 1.61
C LEU A 54 -8.89 8.79 2.00
N SER A 55 -8.44 7.64 1.48
CA SER A 55 -8.99 6.35 1.91
C SER A 55 -8.72 6.07 3.39
N LEU A 56 -7.53 6.41 3.89
CA LEU A 56 -7.16 6.29 5.30
C LEU A 56 -7.91 7.30 6.16
N ALA A 57 -8.00 8.55 5.72
CA ALA A 57 -8.79 9.59 6.38
C ALA A 57 -10.27 9.18 6.47
N GLY A 58 -10.79 8.47 5.47
CA GLY A 58 -12.15 7.92 5.47
C GLY A 58 -12.36 6.87 6.56
N LEU A 59 -11.37 5.98 6.78
CA LEU A 59 -11.40 5.02 7.89
C LEU A 59 -11.46 5.74 9.23
N TRP A 60 -10.55 6.69 9.48
CA TRP A 60 -10.49 7.42 10.75
C TRP A 60 -11.69 8.33 10.97
N ALA A 61 -12.21 8.98 9.92
CA ALA A 61 -13.39 9.82 10.02
C ALA A 61 -14.68 9.02 10.23
N SER A 62 -14.74 7.79 9.74
CA SER A 62 -15.92 6.92 9.93
C SER A 62 -15.89 6.15 11.24
N GLY A 63 -14.71 5.95 11.85
CA GLY A 63 -14.56 5.12 13.05
C GLY A 63 -15.04 3.68 12.82
N GLN A 64 -14.92 3.18 11.58
CA GLN A 64 -15.46 1.87 11.21
C GLN A 64 -14.82 0.76 12.03
N THR A 65 -15.66 -0.15 12.52
CA THR A 65 -15.23 -1.40 13.13
C THR A 65 -15.25 -2.50 12.07
N LEU A 66 -14.14 -3.22 11.97
CA LEU A 66 -13.86 -4.31 11.03
C LEU A 66 -13.46 -5.55 11.84
N SER A 67 -13.38 -6.72 11.19
CA SER A 67 -13.01 -7.98 11.87
C SER A 67 -11.65 -7.94 12.57
N ILE A 68 -10.74 -7.05 12.13
CA ILE A 68 -9.37 -6.90 12.63
C ILE A 68 -9.13 -5.58 13.37
N MET A 69 -10.17 -4.74 13.52
CA MET A 69 -10.00 -3.40 14.10
C MET A 69 -11.28 -2.82 14.68
N ILE A 70 -11.18 -2.16 15.83
CA ILE A 70 -12.26 -1.39 16.46
C ILE A 70 -12.02 0.11 16.26
N ASN A 71 -13.09 0.84 15.96
CA ASN A 71 -13.09 2.31 15.85
C ASN A 71 -12.05 2.87 14.84
N GLY A 72 -11.72 2.13 13.79
CA GLY A 72 -10.75 2.58 12.78
C GLY A 72 -9.30 2.71 13.25
N LEU A 73 -8.95 2.26 14.47
CA LEU A 73 -7.58 2.36 14.99
C LEU A 73 -7.14 1.20 15.88
N ILE A 74 -8.00 0.70 16.77
CA ILE A 74 -7.62 -0.26 17.80
C ILE A 74 -7.52 -1.66 17.17
N PRO A 75 -6.33 -2.27 17.07
CA PRO A 75 -6.19 -3.56 16.43
C PRO A 75 -6.78 -4.69 17.29
N ILE A 76 -7.44 -5.66 16.65
CA ILE A 76 -7.97 -6.88 17.27
C ILE A 76 -7.62 -8.10 16.40
N SER A 77 -7.88 -9.31 16.92
CA SER A 77 -7.47 -10.57 16.26
C SER A 77 -5.96 -10.56 15.96
N ASP A 78 -5.55 -11.01 14.77
CA ASP A 78 -4.14 -11.16 14.38
C ASP A 78 -3.39 -9.82 14.37
N ALA A 79 -4.09 -8.73 14.08
CA ALA A 79 -3.52 -7.39 14.02
C ALA A 79 -2.97 -6.94 15.40
N VAL A 80 -3.60 -7.41 16.50
CA VAL A 80 -3.14 -7.10 17.86
C VAL A 80 -1.81 -7.76 18.13
N SER A 81 -1.62 -9.02 17.70
CA SER A 81 -0.39 -9.77 17.91
C SER A 81 0.81 -9.09 17.27
N TYR A 82 0.68 -8.65 16.01
CA TYR A 82 1.74 -7.92 15.32
C TYR A 82 2.05 -6.56 15.97
N TYR A 83 1.04 -5.84 16.44
CA TYR A 83 1.25 -4.56 17.12
C TYR A 83 1.92 -4.75 18.49
N THR A 84 1.46 -5.71 19.29
CA THR A 84 2.05 -6.04 20.59
C THR A 84 3.49 -6.51 20.44
N ASP A 85 3.80 -7.36 19.45
CA ASP A 85 5.17 -7.81 19.23
C ASP A 85 6.08 -6.70 18.69
N ALA A 86 5.55 -5.76 17.90
CA ALA A 86 6.30 -4.54 17.53
C ALA A 86 6.67 -3.71 18.76
N LEU A 87 5.75 -3.57 19.73
CA LEU A 87 6.06 -2.93 21.01
C LEU A 87 7.09 -3.75 21.79
N ARG A 88 6.98 -5.09 21.83
CA ARG A 88 7.95 -5.96 22.51
C ARG A 88 9.36 -5.77 21.98
N ILE A 89 9.54 -5.76 20.66
CA ILE A 89 10.83 -5.48 20.02
C ILE A 89 11.38 -4.12 20.49
N SER A 90 10.53 -3.08 20.52
CA SER A 90 10.95 -1.74 20.97
C SER A 90 11.37 -1.66 22.44
N TYR A 91 10.96 -2.63 23.26
CA TYR A 91 11.35 -2.77 24.67
C TYR A 91 12.44 -3.82 24.91
N GLY A 92 12.99 -4.43 23.86
CA GLY A 92 13.99 -5.49 23.98
C GLY A 92 13.45 -6.82 24.50
N MET A 93 12.14 -7.04 24.40
CA MET A 93 11.49 -8.30 24.77
C MET A 93 11.45 -9.29 23.60
N SER A 94 11.29 -10.58 23.90
CA SER A 94 11.06 -11.62 22.89
C SER A 94 9.71 -11.45 22.19
N ILE A 95 9.65 -11.76 20.90
CA ILE A 95 8.40 -11.83 20.13
C ILE A 95 7.61 -13.10 20.46
N SER A 96 6.29 -13.10 20.22
CA SER A 96 5.47 -14.31 20.36
C SER A 96 5.76 -15.35 19.26
N ASP A 97 5.40 -16.61 19.53
CA ASP A 97 5.50 -17.71 18.56
C ASP A 97 4.71 -17.41 17.27
N PHE A 98 3.57 -16.73 17.38
CA PHE A 98 2.74 -16.33 16.25
C PHE A 98 3.50 -15.42 15.27
N THR A 99 4.14 -14.36 15.80
CA THR A 99 4.92 -13.43 14.98
C THR A 99 6.29 -13.99 14.60
N ALA A 100 6.84 -14.94 15.35
CA ALA A 100 8.10 -15.60 15.03
C ALA A 100 8.07 -16.29 13.66
N MET A 101 6.90 -16.73 13.20
CA MET A 101 6.71 -17.26 11.85
C MET A 101 6.83 -16.19 10.74
N ARG A 102 6.59 -14.91 11.06
CA ARG A 102 6.56 -13.77 10.11
C ARG A 102 7.10 -12.49 10.76
N PRO A 103 8.38 -12.45 11.17
CA PRO A 103 8.89 -11.40 12.05
C PRO A 103 9.08 -10.05 11.35
N LEU A 104 9.23 -10.05 10.02
CA LEU A 104 9.60 -8.87 9.24
C LEU A 104 8.63 -7.71 9.42
N PHE A 105 7.33 -7.99 9.49
CA PHE A 105 6.33 -6.93 9.66
C PHE A 105 6.38 -6.30 11.06
N ALA A 106 6.49 -7.11 12.11
CA ALA A 106 6.57 -6.58 13.48
C ALA A 106 7.86 -5.77 13.68
N SER A 107 8.98 -6.20 13.11
CA SER A 107 10.23 -5.44 13.12
C SER A 107 10.11 -4.10 12.37
N PHE A 108 9.50 -4.12 11.19
CA PHE A 108 9.25 -2.89 10.42
C PHE A 108 8.32 -1.93 11.16
N LEU A 109 7.23 -2.44 11.75
CA LEU A 109 6.31 -1.65 12.56
C LEU A 109 6.98 -1.09 13.82
N SER A 110 7.85 -1.87 14.47
CA SER A 110 8.66 -1.42 15.61
C SER A 110 9.57 -0.25 15.22
N PHE A 111 10.24 -0.33 14.07
CA PHE A 111 11.05 0.76 13.55
C PHE A 111 10.21 2.02 13.27
N LEU A 112 9.03 1.87 12.65
CA LEU A 112 8.13 3.00 12.43
C LEU A 112 7.65 3.63 13.74
N LEU A 113 7.25 2.81 14.71
CA LEU A 113 6.85 3.30 16.03
C LEU A 113 8.01 4.00 16.75
N PHE A 114 9.25 3.53 16.58
CA PHE A 114 10.42 4.21 17.13
C PHE A 114 10.57 5.63 16.55
N ILE A 115 10.56 5.78 15.22
CA ILE A 115 10.74 7.09 14.57
C ILE A 115 9.52 8.02 14.75
N THR A 116 8.31 7.49 14.97
CA THR A 116 7.10 8.30 15.19
C THR A 116 6.85 8.63 16.66
N GLY A 117 7.76 8.31 17.58
CA GLY A 117 7.56 8.54 19.01
C GLY A 117 6.41 7.71 19.58
N ARG A 118 6.24 6.48 19.06
CA ARG A 118 5.19 5.50 19.40
C ARG A 118 3.78 5.91 18.99
N ASN A 119 3.66 6.88 18.08
CA ASN A 119 2.38 7.26 17.51
C ASN A 119 1.97 6.28 16.39
N LEU A 120 1.00 5.42 16.69
CA LEU A 120 0.47 4.43 15.76
C LEU A 120 -0.24 5.07 14.56
N ILE A 121 -0.98 6.17 14.77
CA ILE A 121 -1.69 6.88 13.69
C ILE A 121 -0.69 7.37 12.64
N THR A 122 0.39 8.01 13.10
CA THR A 122 1.47 8.48 12.21
C THR A 122 2.19 7.32 11.54
N ALA A 123 2.47 6.23 12.25
CA ALA A 123 3.10 5.06 11.66
C ALA A 123 2.25 4.47 10.52
N LEU A 124 0.94 4.32 10.72
CA LEU A 124 0.00 3.83 9.71
C LEU A 124 -0.16 4.78 8.52
N ALA A 125 -0.07 6.11 8.76
CA ALA A 125 0.00 7.10 7.69
C ALA A 125 1.23 6.90 6.80
N ILE A 126 2.40 6.64 7.41
CA ILE A 126 3.65 6.36 6.70
C ILE A 126 3.53 5.06 5.89
N VAL A 127 2.99 3.98 6.47
CA VAL A 127 2.76 2.72 5.73
C VAL A 127 1.85 2.95 4.51
N THR A 128 0.77 3.72 4.69
CA THR A 128 -0.15 4.07 3.61
C THR A 128 0.52 4.91 2.53
N ALA A 129 1.38 5.86 2.92
CA ALA A 129 2.17 6.68 2.00
C ALA A 129 3.16 5.82 1.19
N ILE A 130 3.84 4.87 1.83
CA ILE A 130 4.74 3.91 1.16
C ILE A 130 3.97 3.07 0.15
N ALA A 131 2.77 2.59 0.50
CA ALA A 131 1.91 1.84 -0.40
C ALA A 131 1.48 2.65 -1.63
N GLY A 132 1.08 3.90 -1.43
CA GLY A 132 0.73 4.83 -2.51
C GLY A 132 1.91 5.09 -3.45
N LEU A 133 3.10 5.33 -2.89
CA LEU A 133 4.33 5.53 -3.65
C LEU A 133 4.72 4.28 -4.44
N ALA A 134 4.69 3.10 -3.83
CA ALA A 134 5.00 1.83 -4.49
C ALA A 134 4.01 1.52 -5.63
N SER A 135 2.72 1.79 -5.40
CA SER A 135 1.67 1.65 -6.42
C SER A 135 1.88 2.62 -7.57
N PHE A 136 2.27 3.87 -7.29
CA PHE A 136 2.58 4.86 -8.32
C PHE A 136 3.79 4.43 -9.17
N LEU A 137 4.90 4.04 -8.53
CA LEU A 137 6.14 3.68 -9.23
C LEU A 137 5.92 2.47 -10.15
N SER A 138 5.30 1.39 -9.64
CA SER A 138 4.96 0.21 -10.45
C SER A 138 4.03 0.56 -11.61
N SER A 139 2.97 1.34 -11.36
CA SER A 139 2.05 1.79 -12.42
C SER A 139 2.75 2.63 -13.49
N LYS A 140 3.77 3.42 -13.12
CA LYS A 140 4.57 4.18 -14.09
C LYS A 140 5.45 3.29 -14.96
N GLU A 141 5.89 2.13 -14.47
CA GLU A 141 6.63 1.17 -15.29
C GLU A 141 5.69 0.47 -16.30
N ILE A 142 4.48 0.12 -15.87
CA ILE A 142 3.43 -0.42 -16.75
C ILE A 142 3.03 0.62 -17.79
N GLN A 143 2.84 1.89 -17.39
CA GLN A 143 2.46 2.98 -18.30
C GLN A 143 3.43 3.12 -19.48
N ARG A 144 4.74 2.98 -19.21
CA ARG A 144 5.78 3.12 -20.24
C ARG A 144 5.76 2.02 -21.29
N THR A 145 5.09 0.90 -21.02
CA THR A 145 5.06 -0.28 -21.92
C THR A 145 3.68 -0.50 -22.53
N HIS A 146 2.61 -0.29 -21.75
CA HIS A 146 1.23 -0.61 -22.14
C HIS A 146 0.29 0.61 -22.15
N GLY A 147 0.83 1.82 -21.96
CA GLY A 147 0.08 3.07 -21.99
C GLY A 147 -0.69 3.40 -20.70
N PRO A 148 -1.34 4.59 -20.63
CA PRO A 148 -1.99 5.10 -19.43
C PRO A 148 -3.19 4.24 -18.99
N VAL A 149 -3.94 3.64 -19.92
CA VAL A 149 -5.14 2.86 -19.60
C VAL A 149 -4.80 1.62 -18.78
N ALA A 150 -3.82 0.83 -19.22
CA ALA A 150 -3.37 -0.37 -18.50
C ALA A 150 -2.80 -0.03 -17.12
N ALA A 151 -2.03 1.06 -17.02
CA ALA A 151 -1.46 1.52 -15.77
C ALA A 151 -2.53 1.94 -14.75
N VAL A 152 -3.55 2.69 -15.20
CA VAL A 152 -4.64 3.13 -14.32
C VAL A 152 -5.52 1.95 -13.91
N PHE A 153 -5.80 1.01 -14.82
CA PHE A 153 -6.53 -0.20 -14.47
C PHE A 153 -5.80 -0.99 -13.37
N PHE A 154 -4.50 -1.24 -13.55
CA PHE A 154 -3.66 -1.87 -12.53
C PHE A 154 -3.69 -1.11 -11.20
N LEU A 155 -3.50 0.22 -11.24
CA LEU A 155 -3.48 1.07 -10.07
C LEU A 155 -4.81 1.04 -9.29
N ILE A 156 -5.94 1.04 -9.99
CA ILE A 156 -7.27 0.94 -9.36
C ILE A 156 -7.39 -0.40 -8.63
N LEU A 157 -6.98 -1.51 -9.25
CA LEU A 157 -7.02 -2.82 -8.59
C LEU A 157 -6.15 -2.85 -7.33
N MET A 158 -4.93 -2.32 -7.41
CA MET A 158 -4.04 -2.23 -6.25
C MET A 158 -4.60 -1.31 -5.16
N PHE A 159 -5.22 -0.19 -5.53
CA PHE A 159 -5.90 0.69 -4.60
C PHE A 159 -7.11 0.03 -3.94
N LEU A 160 -7.95 -0.68 -4.70
CA LEU A 160 -9.14 -1.37 -4.18
C LEU A 160 -8.77 -2.49 -3.19
N TYR A 161 -7.66 -3.18 -3.45
CA TYR A 161 -7.11 -4.16 -2.52
C TYR A 161 -6.54 -3.45 -1.28
N PHE A 162 -5.65 -2.47 -1.46
CA PHE A 162 -4.98 -1.81 -0.36
C PHE A 162 -5.92 -1.02 0.55
N ARG A 163 -6.96 -0.36 0.00
CA ARG A 163 -7.89 0.44 0.80
C ARG A 163 -8.64 -0.36 1.85
N HIS A 164 -8.69 -1.70 1.74
CA HIS A 164 -9.25 -2.54 2.80
C HIS A 164 -8.27 -2.67 3.98
N HIS A 165 -6.98 -2.82 3.67
CA HIS A 165 -5.90 -2.99 4.63
C HIS A 165 -5.31 -1.66 5.12
N SER A 166 -5.59 -0.53 4.47
CA SER A 166 -5.09 0.78 4.89
C SER A 166 -5.52 1.08 6.32
N GLY A 167 -4.57 1.54 7.13
CA GLY A 167 -4.78 1.81 8.56
C GLY A 167 -4.67 0.59 9.48
N THR A 168 -4.43 -0.61 8.96
CA THR A 168 -4.35 -1.84 9.78
C THR A 168 -2.90 -2.24 10.11
N THR A 169 -2.69 -2.84 11.28
CA THR A 169 -1.40 -3.43 11.69
C THR A 169 -1.28 -4.89 11.21
N MET A 170 -1.69 -5.14 9.97
CA MET A 170 -1.65 -6.45 9.35
C MET A 170 -0.49 -6.54 8.34
N THR A 171 0.02 -7.75 8.12
CA THR A 171 1.17 -8.00 7.22
C THR A 171 0.89 -7.58 5.78
N GLU A 172 -0.36 -7.60 5.34
CA GLU A 172 -0.85 -7.13 4.03
C GLU A 172 -0.45 -5.69 3.75
N SER A 173 -0.51 -4.84 4.77
CA SER A 173 -0.23 -3.41 4.65
C SER A 173 1.22 -3.13 4.26
N PHE A 174 2.13 -4.05 4.56
CA PHE A 174 3.55 -3.96 4.21
C PHE A 174 3.93 -4.85 3.02
N GLY A 175 3.40 -6.08 2.98
CA GLY A 175 3.71 -7.04 1.91
C GLY A 175 3.34 -6.53 0.52
N LEU A 176 2.22 -5.79 0.39
CA LEU A 176 1.82 -5.21 -0.89
C LEU A 176 2.84 -4.17 -1.41
N PRO A 177 3.20 -3.10 -0.67
CA PRO A 177 4.20 -2.15 -1.15
C PRO A 177 5.54 -2.79 -1.53
N VAL A 178 6.04 -3.75 -0.74
CA VAL A 178 7.29 -4.46 -1.05
C VAL A 178 7.17 -5.25 -2.36
N SER A 179 6.05 -5.95 -2.56
CA SER A 179 5.77 -6.67 -3.82
C SER A 179 5.70 -5.73 -5.01
N LEU A 180 5.06 -4.57 -4.87
CA LEU A 180 4.89 -3.59 -5.93
C LEU A 180 6.21 -2.94 -6.33
N LEU A 181 7.08 -2.63 -5.36
CA LEU A 181 8.44 -2.18 -5.64
C LEU A 181 9.24 -3.25 -6.38
N GLY A 182 9.15 -4.51 -5.94
CA GLY A 182 9.76 -5.65 -6.62
C GLY A 182 9.29 -5.77 -8.08
N LEU A 183 7.97 -5.75 -8.31
CA LEU A 183 7.37 -5.79 -9.64
C LEU A 183 7.84 -4.62 -10.51
N GLY A 184 7.86 -3.40 -9.96
CA GLY A 184 8.34 -2.22 -10.69
C GLY A 184 9.80 -2.34 -11.11
N LEU A 185 10.67 -2.89 -10.25
CA LEU A 185 12.07 -3.12 -10.55
C LEU A 185 12.27 -4.22 -11.60
N ILE A 186 11.52 -5.33 -11.53
CA ILE A 186 11.56 -6.37 -12.56
C ILE A 186 11.11 -5.78 -13.91
N TRP A 187 9.96 -5.11 -13.93
CA TRP A 187 9.36 -4.57 -15.16
C TRP A 187 10.26 -3.50 -15.80
N GLY A 188 10.77 -2.58 -14.99
CA GLY A 188 11.70 -1.54 -15.42
C GLY A 188 13.06 -2.10 -15.81
N GLY A 189 13.55 -3.11 -15.09
CA GLY A 189 14.83 -3.76 -15.30
C GLY A 189 14.87 -4.52 -16.62
N VAL A 190 13.81 -5.27 -16.95
CA VAL A 190 13.69 -5.96 -18.25
C VAL A 190 13.68 -4.95 -19.40
N ARG A 191 12.88 -3.88 -19.30
CA ARG A 191 12.83 -2.85 -20.35
C ARG A 191 14.17 -2.13 -20.57
N LYS A 192 14.94 -1.91 -19.50
CA LYS A 192 16.24 -1.21 -19.54
C LYS A 192 17.42 -2.16 -19.73
N GLU A 193 17.18 -3.47 -19.83
CA GLU A 193 18.21 -4.51 -19.86
C GLU A 193 19.19 -4.46 -18.68
N LYS A 194 18.70 -4.05 -17.49
CA LYS A 194 19.50 -3.92 -16.27
C LYS A 194 19.27 -5.12 -15.36
N GLN A 195 20.16 -6.10 -15.46
CA GLN A 195 20.11 -7.33 -14.66
C GLN A 195 20.02 -7.07 -13.15
N TRP A 196 20.73 -6.07 -12.63
CA TRP A 196 20.69 -5.75 -11.20
C TRP A 196 19.29 -5.30 -10.74
N GLU A 197 18.55 -4.52 -11.55
CA GLU A 197 17.18 -4.09 -11.24
C GLU A 197 16.27 -5.31 -11.17
N VAL A 198 16.42 -6.26 -12.11
CA VAL A 198 15.65 -7.51 -12.14
C VAL A 198 15.94 -8.38 -10.92
N LEU A 199 17.21 -8.63 -10.61
CA LEU A 199 17.63 -9.44 -9.46
C LEU A 199 17.15 -8.83 -8.14
N THR A 200 17.27 -7.52 -7.98
CA THR A 200 16.76 -6.81 -6.80
C THR A 200 15.25 -6.92 -6.71
N GLY A 201 14.55 -6.81 -7.84
CA GLY A 201 13.11 -6.98 -7.89
C GLY A 201 12.65 -8.38 -7.48
N ILE A 202 13.34 -9.42 -7.95
CA ILE A 202 13.11 -10.83 -7.54
C ILE A 202 13.36 -11.00 -6.04
N ALA A 203 14.46 -10.45 -5.52
CA ALA A 203 14.77 -10.49 -4.10
C ALA A 203 13.68 -9.81 -3.25
N LEU A 204 13.14 -8.67 -3.70
CA LEU A 204 12.03 -7.99 -3.03
C LEU A 204 10.73 -8.80 -3.08
N ILE A 205 10.41 -9.45 -4.20
CA ILE A 205 9.25 -10.34 -4.28
C ILE A 205 9.42 -11.53 -3.34
N ALA A 206 10.60 -12.15 -3.30
CA ALA A 206 10.90 -13.23 -2.37
C ALA A 206 10.77 -12.77 -0.90
N LEU A 207 11.24 -11.55 -0.59
CA LEU A 207 11.06 -10.94 0.72
C LEU A 207 9.57 -10.71 1.02
N ALA A 208 8.78 -10.26 0.06
CA ALA A 208 7.35 -10.05 0.22
C ALA A 208 6.59 -11.36 0.48
N LEU A 209 7.00 -12.47 -0.15
CA LEU A 209 6.46 -13.80 0.15
C LEU A 209 6.75 -14.25 1.59
N ASN A 210 7.92 -13.87 2.14
CA ASN A 210 8.25 -14.11 3.54
C ASN A 210 7.43 -13.22 4.49
N ILE A 211 7.14 -11.96 4.11
CA ILE A 211 6.27 -11.07 4.88
C ILE A 211 4.84 -11.63 4.92
N ARG A 212 4.34 -12.08 3.75
CA ARG A 212 3.03 -12.69 3.65
C ARG A 212 2.98 -13.73 2.51
N PRO A 213 2.83 -15.03 2.83
CA PRO A 213 2.81 -16.10 1.82
C PRO A 213 1.50 -16.20 1.03
N GLY A 214 0.71 -15.11 0.93
CA GLY A 214 -0.52 -15.08 0.14
C GLY A 214 -0.29 -14.86 -1.37
N ALA A 215 0.90 -14.40 -1.76
CA ALA A 215 1.23 -14.08 -3.15
C ALA A 215 1.98 -15.21 -3.89
N MET A 216 1.81 -16.48 -3.46
CA MET A 216 2.54 -17.62 -4.03
C MET A 216 2.31 -17.80 -5.54
N PHE A 217 1.19 -17.30 -6.07
CA PHE A 217 0.90 -17.28 -7.51
C PHE A 217 1.85 -16.40 -8.34
N VAL A 218 2.63 -15.51 -7.71
CA VAL A 218 3.68 -14.75 -8.40
C VAL A 218 4.79 -15.68 -8.89
N LEU A 219 5.09 -16.77 -8.18
CA LEU A 219 6.13 -17.74 -8.58
C LEU A 219 5.80 -18.48 -9.89
N PRO A 220 4.63 -19.13 -10.05
CA PRO A 220 4.25 -19.73 -11.33
C PRO A 220 4.06 -18.67 -12.42
N ALA A 221 3.57 -17.46 -12.10
CA ALA A 221 3.47 -16.39 -13.09
C ALA A 221 4.86 -15.96 -13.63
N LEU A 222 5.87 -15.86 -12.76
CA LEU A 222 7.25 -15.60 -13.17
C LEU A 222 7.84 -16.75 -14.00
N LEU A 223 7.52 -18.00 -13.66
CA LEU A 223 7.95 -19.17 -14.42
C LEU A 223 7.32 -19.25 -15.82
N ILE A 224 6.07 -18.83 -15.98
CA ILE A 224 5.40 -18.77 -17.29
C ILE A 224 5.90 -17.57 -18.11
N TRP A 225 6.35 -16.51 -17.44
CA TRP A 225 6.80 -15.28 -18.10
C TRP A 225 8.25 -15.34 -18.58
N GLY A 226 9.11 -16.13 -17.93
CA GLY A 226 10.50 -16.41 -18.35
C GLY A 226 10.58 -17.41 -19.49
#